data_AF-A0A920D1Q2-F1
#
_entry.id   AF-A0A920D1Q2-F1
#
_cell.length_a   1.000
_cell.length_b   1.000
_cell.length_c   1.000
_cell.angle_alpha   90.00
_cell.angle_beta   90.00
_cell.angle_gamma   90.00
#
_symmetry.space_group_name_H-M   'P 1'
#
loop_
_entity.id
_entity.type
_entity.pdbx_description
1 polymer ?
#
loop_
_entity_poly.entity_id
_entity_poly.type
_entity_poly.pdbx_seq_one_letter_code
_entity_poly.pdbx_strand_id
1 'polypeptide(L)'
;MNNKDVASLLGELIESDKGECVSLEKLLDRYGVVGFFQKLDERMPLSTESLEKLQALQSLMDILSQRYVELGKGNGYEPAPHQ
;
A
#
# COMPACT_ATOMS: atom_id res chain seq x y z
N MET A 1 -10.35 -8.95 1.86
CA MET A 1 -9.63 -8.53 3.09
C MET A 1 -10.22 -7.19 3.51
N ASN A 2 -10.61 -7.01 4.78
CA ASN A 2 -11.17 -5.73 5.24
C ASN A 2 -10.04 -4.77 5.66
N ASN A 3 -10.36 -3.49 5.89
CA ASN A 3 -9.35 -2.47 6.23
C ASN A 3 -8.64 -2.74 7.56
N LYS A 4 -9.31 -3.38 8.52
CA LYS A 4 -8.72 -3.75 9.81
C LYS A 4 -7.66 -4.83 9.66
N ASP A 5 -7.91 -5.82 8.81
CA ASP A 5 -6.93 -6.86 8.47
C ASP A 5 -5.71 -6.23 7.77
N VAL A 6 -5.95 -5.28 6.86
CA VAL A 6 -4.88 -4.52 6.18
C VAL A 6 -4.06 -3.68 7.17
N ALA A 7 -4.72 -2.97 8.07
CA ALA A 7 -4.08 -2.14 9.09
C ALA A 7 -3.18 -2.99 10.01
N SER A 8 -3.70 -4.16 10.43
CA SER A 8 -2.95 -5.09 11.28
C SER A 8 -1.70 -5.62 10.55
N LEU A 9 -1.85 -6.03 9.29
CA LEU A 9 -0.74 -6.51 8.47
C LEU A 9 0.33 -5.43 8.25
N LEU A 10 -0.10 -4.21 7.88
CA LEU A 10 0.82 -3.07 7.69
C LEU A 10 1.54 -2.72 9.00
N GLY A 11 0.82 -2.73 10.12
CA GLY A 11 1.39 -2.46 11.42
C GLY A 11 2.42 -3.50 11.85
N GLU A 12 2.17 -4.78 11.58
CA GLU A 12 3.15 -5.85 11.80
C GLU A 12 4.40 -5.69 10.93
N LEU A 13 4.22 -5.35 9.65
CA LEU A 13 5.32 -5.17 8.68
C LEU A 13 6.26 -4.01 9.05
N ILE A 14 5.71 -2.91 9.56
CA ILE A 14 6.49 -1.72 9.93
C ILE A 14 6.84 -1.68 11.42
N GLU A 15 6.45 -2.71 12.17
CA GLU A 15 6.62 -2.83 13.62
C GLU A 15 5.97 -1.67 14.39
N SER A 16 4.83 -1.18 13.91
CA SER A 16 4.14 -0.05 14.54
C SER A 16 3.56 -0.42 15.89
N ASP A 17 3.45 0.56 16.77
CA ASP A 17 2.77 0.36 18.05
C ASP A 17 1.25 0.23 17.90
N LYS A 18 0.56 -0.11 19.01
CA LYS A 18 -0.90 -0.29 19.01
C LYS A 18 -1.67 0.99 18.67
N GLY A 19 -1.18 2.16 19.07
CA GLY A 19 -1.80 3.45 18.78
C GLY A 19 -1.67 3.83 17.31
N GLU A 20 -0.52 3.52 16.71
CA GLU A 20 -0.28 3.65 15.29
C GLU A 20 -1.13 2.68 14.46
N CYS A 21 -1.28 1.41 14.88
CA CYS A 21 -2.19 0.45 14.23
C CYS A 21 -3.64 0.97 14.19
N VAL A 22 -4.12 1.56 15.29
CA VAL A 22 -5.46 2.18 15.32
C VAL A 22 -5.54 3.39 14.40
N SER A 23 -4.46 4.17 14.28
CA SER A 23 -4.39 5.28 13.35
C SER A 23 -4.40 4.81 11.89
N LEU A 24 -3.65 3.75 11.57
CA LEU A 24 -3.65 3.10 10.26
C LEU A 24 -5.05 2.63 9.85
N GLU A 25 -5.75 1.93 10.75
CA GLU A 25 -7.13 1.48 10.51
C GLU A 25 -8.05 2.64 10.16
N LYS A 26 -8.00 3.73 10.95
CA LYS A 26 -8.82 4.94 10.70
C LYS A 26 -8.50 5.61 9.36
N LEU A 27 -7.23 5.64 8.98
CA LEU A 27 -6.79 6.24 7.72
C LEU A 27 -7.23 5.38 6.52
N LEU A 28 -7.10 4.06 6.64
CA LEU A 28 -7.59 3.11 5.64
C LEU A 28 -9.11 3.16 5.49
N ASP A 29 -9.85 3.28 6.60
CA ASP A 29 -11.30 3.44 6.57
C ASP A 29 -11.73 4.75 5.91
N ARG A 30 -10.97 5.83 6.13
CA ARG A 30 -11.29 7.14 5.56
C ARG A 30 -10.97 7.23 4.07
N TYR A 31 -9.84 6.70 3.63
CA TYR A 31 -9.31 6.95 2.29
C TYR A 31 -9.30 5.71 1.37
N GLY A 32 -9.53 4.53 1.92
CA GLY A 32 -9.24 3.27 1.25
C GLY A 32 -7.73 3.07 1.05
N VAL A 33 -7.34 1.89 0.57
CA VAL A 33 -5.91 1.54 0.37
C VAL A 33 -5.21 2.47 -0.62
N VAL A 34 -5.84 2.78 -1.75
CA VAL A 34 -5.24 3.65 -2.78
C VAL A 34 -5.07 5.08 -2.27
N GLY A 35 -6.09 5.63 -1.61
CA GLY A 35 -6.03 6.99 -1.06
C GLY A 35 -5.09 7.09 0.14
N PHE A 36 -4.93 6.03 0.92
CA PHE A 36 -4.01 5.97 2.05
C PHE A 36 -2.57 6.28 1.62
N PHE A 37 -2.05 5.55 0.62
CA PHE A 37 -0.67 5.74 0.15
C PHE A 37 -0.44 7.11 -0.53
N GLN A 38 -1.46 7.65 -1.21
CA GLN A 38 -1.38 9.00 -1.81
C GLN A 38 -1.27 10.12 -0.76
N LYS A 39 -1.61 9.82 0.50
CA LYS A 39 -1.72 10.81 1.58
C LYS A 39 -0.64 10.63 2.65
N LEU A 40 0.29 9.69 2.49
CA LEU A 40 1.34 9.42 3.49
C LEU A 40 2.25 10.63 3.74
N ASP A 41 2.45 11.49 2.74
CA ASP A 41 3.25 12.71 2.86
C ASP A 41 2.51 13.89 3.55
N GLU A 42 1.22 13.71 3.88
CA GLU A 42 0.47 14.68 4.66
C GLU A 42 0.76 14.51 6.16
N ARG A 43 0.35 15.48 6.99
CA ARG A 43 0.52 15.46 8.46
C ARG A 43 -0.31 14.35 9.12
N MET A 44 0.08 13.11 8.88
CA MET A 44 -0.50 11.91 9.42
C MET A 44 -0.16 11.79 10.92
N PRO A 45 -1.05 11.22 11.74
CA PRO A 45 -0.81 11.02 13.17
C PRO A 45 0.17 9.88 13.49
N LEU A 46 0.98 9.45 12.51
CA LEU A 46 1.96 8.38 12.62
C LEU A 46 3.32 8.96 13.00
N SER A 47 4.17 8.17 13.65
CA SER A 47 5.55 8.56 13.89
C SER A 47 6.31 8.72 12.57
N THR A 48 7.38 9.52 12.59
CA THR A 48 8.26 9.68 11.44
C THR A 48 8.84 8.34 10.97
N GLU A 49 9.22 7.47 11.91
CA GLU A 49 9.77 6.14 11.58
C GLU A 49 8.75 5.26 10.84
N SER A 50 7.52 5.18 11.35
CA SER A 50 6.44 4.43 10.71
C SER A 50 6.09 4.98 9.32
N LEU A 51 6.14 6.32 9.15
CA LEU A 51 5.96 6.95 7.84
C LEU A 51 7.05 6.58 6.84
N GLU A 52 8.32 6.65 7.24
CA GLU A 52 9.45 6.27 6.39
C GLU A 52 9.36 4.80 5.96
N LYS A 53 9.02 3.90 6.89
CA LYS A 53 8.81 2.47 6.60
C LYS A 53 7.65 2.25 5.62
N LEU A 54 6.54 2.97 5.77
CA LEU A 54 5.39 2.89 4.85
C LEU A 54 5.72 3.43 3.45
N GLN A 55 6.49 4.52 3.35
CA GLN A 55 6.97 5.07 2.08
C GLN A 55 7.92 4.10 1.36
N ALA A 56 8.81 3.43 2.11
CA ALA A 56 9.67 2.39 1.57
C ALA A 56 8.85 1.20 1.03
N LEU A 57 7.83 0.75 1.78
CA LEU A 57 6.92 -0.29 1.34
C LEU A 57 6.18 0.10 0.05
N GLN A 58 5.65 1.32 -0.02
CA GLN A 58 5.00 1.85 -1.23
C GLN A 58 5.94 1.80 -2.44
N SER A 59 7.17 2.28 -2.27
CA SER A 59 8.18 2.28 -3.33
C SER A 59 8.48 0.87 -3.83
N LEU A 60 8.59 -0.12 -2.93
CA LEU A 60 8.79 -1.52 -3.29
C LEU A 60 7.61 -2.10 -4.07
N MET A 61 6.37 -1.80 -3.66
CA MET A 61 5.17 -2.24 -4.38
C MET A 61 5.10 -1.63 -5.78
N ASP A 62 5.46 -0.36 -5.94
CA ASP A 62 5.50 0.31 -7.24
C ASP A 62 6.54 -0.33 -8.17
N ILE A 63 7.73 -0.64 -7.67
CA ILE A 63 8.78 -1.35 -8.43
C ILE A 63 8.29 -2.72 -8.87
N LEU A 64 7.69 -3.50 -7.97
CA LEU A 64 7.18 -4.83 -8.27
C LEU A 64 6.02 -4.79 -9.28
N SER A 65 5.13 -3.80 -9.15
CA SER A 65 4.03 -3.57 -10.09
C SER A 65 4.55 -3.25 -11.49
N GLN A 66 5.54 -2.36 -11.60
CA GLN A 66 6.18 -2.04 -12.88
C GLN A 66 6.83 -3.27 -13.52
N ARG A 67 7.56 -4.08 -12.74
CA ARG A 67 8.16 -5.33 -13.23
C ARG A 67 7.12 -6.33 -13.71
N TYR A 68 5.97 -6.42 -13.04
CA TYR A 68 4.89 -7.31 -13.47
C TYR A 68 4.31 -6.86 -14.82
N VAL A 69 4.15 -5.56 -15.04
CA VAL A 69 3.72 -5.00 -16.33
C VAL A 69 4.74 -5.29 -17.43
N GLU A 70 6.03 -5.18 -17.15
CA GLU A 70 7.11 -5.51 -18.11
C GLU A 70 7.13 -6.99 -18.47
N LEU A 71 6.95 -7.89 -17.50
CA LEU A 71 6.85 -9.33 -17.72
C LEU A 71 5.58 -9.71 -18.51
N GLY A 72 4.46 -9.01 -18.26
CA GLY A 72 3.22 -9.17 -19.03
C GLY A 72 3.32 -8.66 -20.46
N LYS A 73 4.18 -7.67 -20.74
CA LYS A 73 4.49 -7.20 -22.09
C LYS A 73 5.49 -8.11 -22.83
N GLY A 74 6.30 -8.89 -22.11
CA GLY A 74 7.25 -9.85 -22.67
C GLY A 74 6.61 -11.20 -23.07
N ASN A 75 5.48 -11.56 -22.49
CA ASN A 75 4.69 -12.74 -22.86
C ASN A 75 3.42 -12.28 -23.57
N GLY A 76 3.43 -12.28 -24.91
CA GLY A 76 2.31 -11.87 -25.76
C GLY A 76 1.00 -12.61 -25.49
N TYR A 77 0.25 -12.13 -24.51
CA TYR A 77 -1.20 -12.26 -24.52
C TYR A 77 -1.73 -11.12 -25.38
N GLU A 78 -1.85 -11.36 -26.68
CA GLU A 78 -2.84 -10.65 -27.47
C GLU A 78 -4.21 -10.96 -26.85
N PRO A 79 -4.99 -9.96 -26.38
CA PRO A 79 -6.39 -10.21 -26.13
C PRO A 79 -7.01 -10.64 -27.46
N ALA A 80 -7.58 -11.85 -27.49
CA ALA A 80 -8.27 -12.36 -28.67
C ALA A 80 -9.24 -11.28 -29.17
N PRO A 81 -9.21 -10.91 -30.46
CA PRO A 81 -10.13 -9.92 -30.98
C PRO A 81 -11.54 -10.47 -30.78
N HIS A 82 -12.32 -9.78 -29.96
CA HIS A 82 -13.76 -9.94 -30.01
C HIS A 82 -14.22 -9.32 -31.33
N GLN A 83 -14.41 -10.14 -32.36
CA GLN A 83 -15.46 -10.04 -33.38
C GLN A 83 -15.45 -11.22 -34.35
#